data_AF-A0A7C5XYB6-F1
#
_entry.id   AF-A0A7C5XYB6-F1
#
_cell.length_a   1.000
_cell.length_b   1.000
_cell.length_c   1.000
_cell.angle_alpha   90.00
_cell.angle_beta   90.00
_cell.angle_gamma   90.00
#
_symmetry.space_group_name_H-M   'P 1'
#
loop_
_entity.id
_entity.type
_entity.pdbx_description
1 polymer ?
#
loop_
_entity_poly.entity_id
_entity_poly.type
_entity_poly.pdbx_seq_one_letter_code
_entity_poly.pdbx_strand_id
1 'polypeptide(L)'
;MTYITLVFPFNVCCDVAKRFLSTAWLFKIATHRLFNVVRHFPVLPATDIGWKNTFRGIAYEIIPNRRYADGVVTLVRSIYESCRQLRIDFKSVELSDWLMFQQSELEYPARNITLRSGYELHITTVDYNKKTYRDVVKPTIPKSYKPLLDKMLEERQKYTGRVVIKSYGIRKDNLWVRGEIHITISTDFYYKHMTRYRESKGGLIGGIDVNVDRLNLAIIDEKGNLRDCKTFWFSEAVARGFSKRSARSIIGAKIHEMLSYAYHHNVKKLFLESPEVLGKLKLLWVRNGDRKHENYNYKKAVFRSSVIEMIMLKTPLYGIEAKYVDPKGTTNSEEHDEAMKIYGLDRHIASAYLIALRGLRNQ
;
A
#
# COMPACT_ATOMS: atom_id res chain seq x y z
N MET A 1 3.60 -3.67 -15.73
CA MET A 1 4.56 -2.85 -14.95
C MET A 1 3.96 -2.66 -13.55
N THR A 2 4.66 -3.07 -12.50
CA THR A 2 4.22 -2.92 -11.12
C THR A 2 4.84 -1.65 -10.50
N TYR A 3 4.12 -1.05 -9.56
CA TYR A 3 4.53 0.21 -8.94
C TYR A 3 4.44 0.10 -7.41
N ILE A 4 5.29 0.86 -6.74
CA ILE A 4 5.26 1.06 -5.29
C ILE A 4 5.03 2.54 -4.99
N THR A 5 4.19 2.82 -4.00
CA THR A 5 3.93 4.18 -3.52
C THR A 5 4.60 4.40 -2.18
N LEU A 6 5.56 5.33 -2.16
CA LEU A 6 6.19 5.86 -0.96
C LEU A 6 5.26 6.94 -0.36
N VAL A 7 5.10 6.93 0.97
CA VAL A 7 4.14 7.81 1.65
C VAL A 7 4.88 8.65 2.70
N PHE A 8 4.85 9.97 2.52
CA PHE A 8 5.58 10.91 3.36
C PHE A 8 4.63 11.93 4.00
N PRO A 9 4.55 12.01 5.34
CA PRO A 9 3.70 12.98 6.00
C PRO A 9 4.18 14.41 5.86
N PHE A 10 3.24 15.34 5.88
CA PHE A 10 3.53 16.77 6.01
C PHE A 10 2.50 17.47 6.89
N ASN A 11 2.88 18.66 7.35
CA ASN A 11 1.98 19.65 7.91
C ASN A 11 2.28 21.00 7.25
N VAL A 12 1.25 21.76 6.92
CA VAL A 12 1.36 23.13 6.39
C VAL A 12 0.32 24.02 7.08
N CYS A 13 0.56 25.33 7.09
CA CYS A 13 -0.33 26.32 7.71
C CYS A 13 -0.55 27.53 6.80
N CYS A 14 -1.43 28.42 7.26
CA CYS A 14 -1.67 29.74 6.68
C CYS A 14 -2.08 29.65 5.21
N ASP A 15 -1.51 30.48 4.34
CA ASP A 15 -1.92 30.52 2.93
C ASP A 15 -1.54 29.26 2.15
N VAL A 16 -0.47 28.56 2.54
CA VAL A 16 -0.12 27.26 1.94
C VAL A 16 -1.24 26.25 2.23
N ALA A 17 -1.74 26.21 3.48
CA ALA A 17 -2.87 25.35 3.82
C ALA A 17 -4.14 25.70 3.03
N LYS A 18 -4.44 26.99 2.85
CA LYS A 18 -5.58 27.46 2.03
C LYS A 18 -5.47 26.94 0.60
N ARG A 19 -4.30 27.10 -0.02
CA ARG A 19 -4.03 26.66 -1.40
C ARG A 19 -4.05 25.14 -1.58
N PHE A 20 -3.63 24.38 -0.57
CA PHE A 20 -3.75 22.92 -0.58
C PHE A 20 -5.21 22.48 -0.55
N LEU A 21 -6.03 23.09 0.32
CA LEU A 21 -7.45 22.79 0.38
C LEU A 21 -8.17 23.21 -0.90
N SER A 22 -7.93 24.41 -1.44
CA SER A 22 -8.56 24.84 -2.69
C SER A 22 -8.22 23.90 -3.84
N THR A 23 -6.95 23.48 -3.96
CA THR A 23 -6.53 22.53 -5.00
C THR A 23 -7.23 21.18 -4.83
N ALA A 24 -7.31 20.65 -3.61
CA ALA A 24 -7.97 19.37 -3.32
C ALA A 24 -9.48 19.44 -3.59
N TRP A 25 -10.14 20.55 -3.24
CA TRP A 25 -11.56 20.76 -3.51
C TRP A 25 -11.85 20.90 -5.00
N LEU A 26 -11.07 21.69 -5.74
CA LEU A 26 -11.20 21.80 -7.20
C LEU A 26 -11.00 20.44 -7.88
N PHE A 27 -10.01 19.66 -7.44
CA PHE A 27 -9.78 18.31 -7.95
C PHE A 27 -10.96 17.37 -7.65
N LYS A 28 -11.51 17.43 -6.43
CA LYS A 28 -12.69 16.65 -6.04
C LYS A 28 -13.90 17.03 -6.90
N ILE A 29 -14.20 18.32 -7.04
CA ILE A 29 -15.33 18.83 -7.85
C ILE A 29 -15.16 18.40 -9.32
N ALA A 30 -13.96 18.55 -9.89
CA ALA A 30 -13.65 18.08 -11.24
C ALA A 30 -13.88 16.58 -11.40
N THR A 31 -13.50 15.79 -10.38
CA THR A 31 -13.72 14.34 -10.37
C THR A 31 -15.20 13.99 -10.31
N HIS A 32 -15.97 14.61 -9.43
CA HIS A 32 -17.42 14.39 -9.36
C HIS A 32 -18.14 14.79 -10.65
N ARG A 33 -17.78 15.95 -11.24
CA ARG A 33 -18.37 16.39 -12.52
C ARG A 33 -18.04 15.41 -13.64
N LEU A 34 -16.78 15.02 -13.79
CA LEU A 34 -16.40 14.05 -14.82
C LEU A 34 -17.06 12.68 -14.59
N PHE A 35 -17.08 12.20 -13.35
CA PHE A 35 -17.73 10.95 -12.98
C PHE A 35 -19.21 10.93 -13.38
N ASN A 36 -19.92 12.03 -13.13
CA ASN A 36 -21.32 12.17 -13.55
C ASN A 36 -21.48 12.16 -15.08
N VAL A 37 -20.59 12.85 -15.82
CA VAL A 37 -20.61 12.83 -17.29
C VAL A 37 -20.37 11.42 -17.83
N VAL A 38 -19.35 10.73 -17.32
CA VAL A 38 -18.95 9.39 -17.76
C VAL A 38 -20.08 8.36 -17.53
N ARG A 39 -20.86 8.48 -16.45
CA ARG A 39 -22.01 7.59 -16.19
C ARG A 39 -23.10 7.64 -17.26
N HIS A 40 -23.23 8.77 -17.94
CA HIS A 40 -24.25 9.02 -18.96
C HIS A 40 -23.67 9.04 -20.37
N PHE A 41 -22.37 8.75 -20.51
CA PHE A 41 -21.70 8.80 -21.80
C PHE A 41 -22.02 7.54 -22.61
N PRO A 42 -22.43 7.65 -23.88
CA PRO A 42 -22.99 6.54 -24.65
C PRO A 42 -21.97 5.43 -24.92
N VAL A 43 -20.75 5.81 -25.33
CA VAL A 43 -19.66 4.87 -25.60
C VAL A 43 -18.37 5.44 -25.02
N LEU A 44 -17.82 4.74 -24.02
CA LEU A 44 -16.58 5.15 -23.38
C LEU A 44 -15.36 4.76 -24.23
N PRO A 45 -14.31 5.60 -24.31
CA PRO A 45 -13.10 5.26 -25.05
C PRO A 45 -12.42 4.00 -24.50
N ALA A 46 -11.71 3.26 -25.35
CA ALA A 46 -11.00 2.05 -24.93
C ALA A 46 -9.59 2.31 -24.35
N THR A 47 -8.96 3.44 -24.68
CA THR A 47 -7.53 3.69 -24.40
C THR A 47 -7.29 4.89 -23.48
N ASP A 48 -6.13 4.92 -22.81
CA ASP A 48 -5.66 6.04 -21.96
C ASP A 48 -5.67 7.36 -22.69
N ILE A 49 -5.17 7.34 -23.92
CA ILE A 49 -5.08 8.51 -24.78
C ILE A 49 -6.50 8.96 -25.18
N GLY A 50 -7.38 8.01 -25.53
CA GLY A 50 -8.78 8.30 -25.86
C GLY A 50 -9.50 8.99 -24.71
N TRP A 51 -9.45 8.43 -23.50
CA TRP A 51 -10.05 9.04 -22.31
C TRP A 51 -9.54 10.46 -22.06
N LYS A 52 -8.21 10.65 -22.08
CA LYS A 52 -7.62 11.97 -21.86
C LYS A 52 -8.04 12.97 -22.93
N ASN A 53 -8.10 12.57 -24.20
CA ASN A 53 -8.51 13.46 -25.29
C ASN A 53 -9.99 13.83 -25.20
N THR A 54 -10.86 12.87 -24.86
CA THR A 54 -12.31 13.11 -24.73
C THR A 54 -12.65 13.97 -23.51
N PHE A 55 -12.02 13.72 -22.35
CA PHE A 55 -12.53 14.21 -21.08
C PHE A 55 -11.67 15.29 -20.40
N ARG A 56 -10.45 15.54 -20.85
CA ARG A 56 -9.56 16.55 -20.21
C ARG A 56 -10.19 17.93 -20.16
N GLY A 57 -10.87 18.36 -21.22
CA GLY A 57 -11.50 19.69 -21.29
C GLY A 57 -12.45 19.93 -20.11
N ILE A 58 -13.31 18.95 -19.83
CA ILE A 58 -14.29 18.99 -18.74
C ILE A 58 -13.61 19.17 -17.37
N ALA A 59 -12.53 18.43 -17.13
CA ALA A 59 -11.77 18.57 -15.88
C ALA A 59 -11.00 19.90 -15.82
N TYR A 60 -10.41 20.32 -16.95
CA TYR A 60 -9.59 21.53 -17.05
C TYR A 60 -10.38 22.82 -16.80
N GLU A 61 -11.66 22.86 -17.18
CA GLU A 61 -12.56 23.99 -16.87
C GLU A 61 -12.61 24.31 -15.37
N ILE A 62 -12.55 23.27 -14.53
CA ILE A 62 -12.63 23.38 -13.07
C ILE A 62 -11.23 23.54 -12.46
N ILE A 63 -10.29 22.67 -12.84
CA ILE A 63 -8.90 22.72 -12.37
C ILE A 63 -7.97 23.01 -13.56
N PRO A 64 -7.63 24.29 -13.81
CA PRO A 64 -6.87 24.74 -14.99
C PRO A 64 -5.37 24.43 -14.86
N ASN A 65 -5.07 23.16 -14.63
CA ASN A 65 -3.75 22.58 -14.64
C ASN A 65 -3.85 21.25 -15.38
N ARG A 66 -3.20 21.17 -16.55
CA ARG A 66 -3.29 20.01 -17.44
C ARG A 66 -2.98 18.69 -16.74
N ARG A 67 -1.94 18.64 -15.90
CA ARG A 67 -1.51 17.41 -15.22
C ARG A 67 -2.52 16.97 -14.15
N TYR A 68 -3.18 17.90 -13.48
CA TYR A 68 -4.27 17.59 -12.55
C TYR A 68 -5.55 17.21 -13.27
N ALA A 69 -5.91 17.88 -14.37
CA ALA A 69 -7.03 17.48 -15.22
C ALA A 69 -6.84 16.06 -15.78
N ASP A 70 -5.66 15.74 -16.31
CA ASP A 70 -5.32 14.37 -16.73
C ASP A 70 -5.38 13.40 -15.53
N GLY A 71 -4.94 13.84 -14.34
CA GLY A 71 -5.04 13.07 -13.08
C GLY A 71 -6.48 12.73 -12.68
N VAL A 72 -7.43 13.66 -12.88
CA VAL A 72 -8.87 13.45 -12.70
C VAL A 72 -9.39 12.38 -13.67
N VAL A 73 -9.04 12.51 -14.96
CA VAL A 73 -9.45 11.54 -15.99
C VAL A 73 -8.93 10.14 -15.68
N THR A 74 -7.65 10.01 -15.32
CA THR A 74 -7.05 8.74 -14.93
C THR A 74 -7.75 8.14 -13.70
N LEU A 75 -8.12 8.96 -12.71
CA LEU A 75 -8.83 8.48 -11.53
C LEU A 75 -10.21 7.92 -11.89
N VAL A 76 -11.04 8.68 -12.62
CA VAL A 76 -12.39 8.24 -13.00
C VAL A 76 -12.34 6.96 -13.84
N ARG A 77 -11.41 6.87 -14.79
CA ARG A 77 -11.23 5.63 -15.54
C ARG A 77 -10.80 4.47 -14.66
N SER A 78 -9.87 4.67 -13.74
CA SER A 78 -9.43 3.59 -12.85
C SER A 78 -10.61 3.01 -12.04
N ILE A 79 -11.56 3.85 -11.65
CA ILE A 79 -12.80 3.41 -11.00
C ILE A 79 -13.65 2.59 -11.98
N TYR A 80 -13.86 3.07 -13.20
CA TYR A 80 -14.58 2.35 -14.24
C TYR A 80 -14.00 0.96 -14.53
N GLU A 81 -12.68 0.86 -14.75
CA GLU A 81 -12.00 -0.43 -14.98
C GLU A 81 -12.11 -1.35 -13.76
N SER A 82 -12.00 -0.80 -12.54
CA SER A 82 -12.20 -1.58 -11.31
C SER A 82 -13.61 -2.16 -11.25
N CYS A 83 -14.64 -1.37 -11.63
CA CYS A 83 -16.02 -1.85 -11.66
C CYS A 83 -16.18 -3.00 -12.66
N ARG A 84 -15.59 -2.89 -13.85
CA ARG A 84 -15.60 -3.96 -14.86
C ARG A 84 -14.95 -5.24 -14.35
N GLN A 85 -13.76 -5.14 -13.75
CA GLN A 85 -13.04 -6.30 -13.21
C GLN A 85 -13.81 -6.98 -12.08
N LEU A 86 -14.45 -6.19 -11.21
CA LEU A 86 -15.24 -6.68 -10.09
C LEU A 86 -16.68 -7.06 -10.47
N ARG A 87 -17.08 -6.87 -11.74
CA ARG A 87 -18.46 -7.07 -12.24
C ARG A 87 -19.51 -6.28 -11.44
N ILE A 88 -19.16 -5.07 -11.03
CA ILE A 88 -20.04 -4.12 -10.36
C ILE A 88 -20.56 -3.14 -11.41
N ASP A 89 -21.84 -2.81 -11.36
CA ASP A 89 -22.39 -1.75 -12.20
C ASP A 89 -21.80 -0.39 -11.83
N PHE A 90 -21.08 0.22 -12.77
CA PHE A 90 -20.46 1.54 -12.60
C PHE A 90 -21.48 2.63 -12.21
N LYS A 91 -22.74 2.51 -12.65
CA LYS A 91 -23.78 3.51 -12.31
C LYS A 91 -24.17 3.48 -10.84
N SER A 92 -24.02 2.34 -10.18
CA SER A 92 -24.33 2.17 -8.74
C SER A 92 -23.22 2.63 -7.79
N VAL A 93 -22.03 2.97 -8.31
CA VAL A 93 -20.84 3.24 -7.50
C VAL A 93 -20.80 4.69 -7.07
N GLU A 94 -20.76 4.97 -5.78
CA GLU A 94 -20.62 6.35 -5.26
C GLU A 94 -19.18 6.69 -4.87
N LEU A 95 -18.82 7.96 -5.04
CA LEU A 95 -17.52 8.46 -4.59
C LEU A 95 -17.57 8.74 -3.08
N SER A 96 -16.64 8.17 -2.33
CA SER A 96 -16.49 8.43 -0.91
C SER A 96 -15.98 9.85 -0.63
N ASP A 97 -16.01 10.26 0.64
CA ASP A 97 -15.46 11.55 1.05
C ASP A 97 -13.93 11.49 1.18
N TRP A 98 -13.24 12.09 0.21
CA TRP A 98 -11.79 12.23 0.19
C TRP A 98 -11.38 13.62 -0.26
N LEU A 99 -10.19 14.05 0.16
CA LEU A 99 -9.55 15.27 -0.31
C LEU A 99 -8.13 14.94 -0.76
N MET A 100 -7.89 15.01 -2.06
CA MET A 100 -6.58 14.78 -2.66
C MET A 100 -6.48 15.46 -4.01
N PHE A 101 -5.26 15.58 -4.52
CA PHE A 101 -4.97 15.93 -5.91
C PHE A 101 -3.75 15.17 -6.38
N GLN A 102 -3.73 14.78 -7.65
CA GLN A 102 -2.67 13.95 -8.23
C GLN A 102 -2.34 14.36 -9.66
N GLN A 103 -1.10 14.12 -10.07
CA GLN A 103 -0.74 14.09 -11.49
C GLN A 103 -0.85 12.67 -12.04
N SER A 104 -1.10 12.51 -13.34
CA SER A 104 -1.20 11.21 -14.00
C SER A 104 0.13 10.66 -14.51
N GLU A 105 1.00 11.54 -15.03
CA GLU A 105 2.17 11.11 -15.80
C GLU A 105 3.32 10.66 -14.88
N LEU A 106 3.96 9.55 -15.27
CA LEU A 106 5.30 9.17 -14.81
C LEU A 106 6.32 10.02 -15.58
N GLU A 107 6.85 11.05 -14.94
CA GLU A 107 7.79 11.97 -15.57
C GLU A 107 8.92 12.36 -14.59
N TYR A 108 10.05 12.81 -15.13
CA TYR A 108 11.14 13.36 -14.33
C TYR A 108 11.63 14.69 -14.92
N PRO A 109 11.69 15.77 -14.13
CA PRO A 109 11.02 15.90 -12.84
C PRO A 109 9.49 15.87 -13.01
N ALA A 110 8.76 15.31 -12.04
CA ALA A 110 7.31 15.49 -11.93
C ALA A 110 6.98 16.98 -11.92
N ARG A 111 6.17 17.49 -12.85
CA ARG A 111 6.00 18.95 -13.02
C ARG A 111 5.27 19.60 -11.86
N ASN A 112 4.21 18.97 -11.37
CA ASN A 112 3.36 19.57 -10.34
C ASN A 112 3.82 19.24 -8.93
N ILE A 113 4.34 18.04 -8.68
CA ILE A 113 4.78 17.61 -7.35
C ILE A 113 6.25 17.20 -7.48
N THR A 114 7.14 18.19 -7.49
CA THR A 114 8.56 17.99 -7.80
C THR A 114 9.39 17.75 -6.54
N LEU A 115 9.99 16.58 -6.43
CA LEU A 115 11.08 16.28 -5.51
C LEU A 115 12.35 17.07 -5.90
N ARG A 116 12.95 17.76 -4.94
CA ARG A 116 14.24 18.47 -5.05
C ARG A 116 15.27 17.91 -4.06
N SER A 117 16.51 18.35 -4.20
CA SER A 117 17.57 18.11 -3.22
C SER A 117 17.13 18.59 -1.83
N GLY A 118 17.65 17.96 -0.77
CA GLY A 118 17.18 18.20 0.59
C GLY A 118 15.81 17.61 0.91
N TYR A 119 15.25 16.79 0.00
CA TYR A 119 13.95 16.13 0.11
C TYR A 119 12.76 17.10 0.20
N GLU A 120 12.91 18.30 -0.36
CA GLU A 120 11.85 19.28 -0.48
C GLU A 120 10.93 18.93 -1.65
N LEU A 121 9.63 19.14 -1.48
CA LEU A 121 8.64 18.96 -2.54
C LEU A 121 8.06 20.32 -2.93
N HIS A 122 8.31 20.71 -4.17
CA HIS A 122 7.73 21.90 -4.76
C HIS A 122 6.41 21.50 -5.44
N ILE A 123 5.30 22.01 -4.91
CA ILE A 123 3.95 21.61 -5.27
C ILE A 123 3.24 22.78 -5.94
N THR A 124 2.76 22.57 -7.17
CA THR A 124 1.90 23.55 -7.85
C THR A 124 0.50 23.46 -7.27
N THR A 125 -0.01 24.54 -6.72
CA THR A 125 -1.38 24.63 -6.18
C THR A 125 -2.21 25.60 -7.00
N VAL A 126 -3.54 25.45 -6.96
CA VAL A 126 -4.51 26.30 -7.66
C VAL A 126 -5.51 26.84 -6.65
N ASP A 127 -5.71 28.16 -6.62
CA ASP A 127 -6.77 28.77 -5.82
C ASP A 127 -8.12 28.80 -6.53
N TYR A 128 -9.18 29.21 -5.82
CA TYR A 128 -10.53 29.29 -6.39
C TYR A 128 -10.66 30.33 -7.52
N ASN A 129 -9.73 31.28 -7.60
CA ASN A 129 -9.64 32.28 -8.68
C ASN A 129 -8.80 31.78 -9.85
N LYS A 130 -8.48 30.47 -9.90
CA LYS A 130 -7.69 29.83 -10.96
C LYS A 130 -6.24 30.30 -11.04
N LYS A 131 -5.73 31.03 -10.04
CA LYS A 131 -4.33 31.43 -9.98
C LYS A 131 -3.49 30.27 -9.48
N THR A 132 -2.31 30.12 -10.09
CA THR A 132 -1.35 29.07 -9.75
C THR A 132 -0.26 29.60 -8.85
N TYR A 133 0.18 28.76 -7.92
CA TYR A 133 1.28 29.07 -6.99
C TYR A 133 2.21 27.88 -6.90
N ARG A 134 3.43 28.13 -6.41
CA ARG A 134 4.45 27.10 -6.23
C ARG A 134 4.87 27.04 -4.77
N ASP A 135 4.27 26.11 -4.04
CA ASP A 135 4.48 25.94 -2.60
C ASP A 135 5.58 24.94 -2.31
N VAL A 136 6.41 25.21 -1.30
CA VAL A 136 7.47 24.30 -0.86
C VAL A 136 7.04 23.58 0.41
N VAL A 137 7.13 22.25 0.40
CA VAL A 137 6.78 21.41 1.55
C VAL A 137 7.95 20.51 1.91
N LYS A 138 8.27 20.48 3.20
CA LYS A 138 9.25 19.56 3.79
C LYS A 138 8.51 18.44 4.51
N PRO A 139 8.26 17.30 3.85
CA PRO A 139 7.67 16.17 4.54
C PRO A 139 8.67 15.52 5.51
N THR A 140 8.15 14.72 6.44
CA THR A 140 9.00 13.86 7.27
C THR A 140 9.44 12.64 6.47
N ILE A 141 10.73 12.56 6.12
CA ILE A 141 11.31 11.42 5.40
C ILE A 141 11.95 10.43 6.40
N PRO A 142 11.50 9.17 6.45
CA PRO A 142 12.19 8.13 7.22
C PRO A 142 13.62 7.92 6.72
N LYS A 143 14.57 7.71 7.63
CA LYS A 143 15.99 7.50 7.29
C LYS A 143 16.20 6.39 6.26
N SER A 144 15.40 5.32 6.33
CA SER A 144 15.45 4.18 5.41
C SER A 144 15.13 4.51 3.96
N TYR A 145 14.38 5.59 3.69
CA TYR A 145 14.00 5.99 2.34
C TYR A 145 14.91 7.06 1.75
N LYS A 146 15.78 7.71 2.55
CA LYS A 146 16.71 8.73 2.05
C LYS A 146 17.59 8.22 0.90
N PRO A 147 18.26 7.06 1.00
CA PRO A 147 19.11 6.56 -0.09
C PRO A 147 18.33 6.34 -1.39
N LEU A 148 17.08 5.87 -1.29
CA LEU A 148 16.23 5.68 -2.45
C LEU A 148 15.85 7.01 -3.12
N LEU A 149 15.53 8.03 -2.33
CA LEU A 149 15.22 9.36 -2.86
C LEU A 149 16.45 10.02 -3.49
N ASP A 150 17.64 9.81 -2.92
CA ASP A 150 18.89 10.27 -3.52
C ASP A 150 19.10 9.60 -4.89
N LYS A 151 18.95 8.27 -4.97
CA LYS A 151 19.01 7.54 -6.24
C LYS A 151 17.96 7.97 -7.24
N MET A 152 16.74 8.31 -6.80
CA MET A 152 15.72 8.86 -7.69
C MET A 152 16.15 10.16 -8.36
N LEU A 153 16.83 11.05 -7.61
CA LEU A 153 17.34 12.32 -8.12
C LEU A 153 18.55 12.12 -9.04
N GLU A 154 19.49 11.25 -8.64
CA GLU A 154 20.69 10.90 -9.40
C GLU A 154 20.37 10.23 -10.74
N GLU A 155 19.54 9.17 -10.72
CA GLU A 155 19.19 8.37 -11.91
C GLU A 155 18.00 8.94 -12.69
N ARG A 156 17.47 10.11 -12.29
CA ARG A 156 16.33 10.75 -12.94
C ARG A 156 15.11 9.84 -13.06
N GLN A 157 14.85 9.06 -12.02
CA GLN A 157 13.76 8.08 -12.00
C GLN A 157 12.42 8.78 -12.22
N LYS A 158 11.64 8.35 -13.21
CA LYS A 158 10.28 8.84 -13.42
C LYS A 158 9.38 8.42 -12.26
N TYR A 159 8.56 9.35 -11.79
CA TYR A 159 7.57 9.10 -10.73
C TYR A 159 6.31 9.90 -10.97
N THR A 160 5.25 9.55 -10.25
CA THR A 160 4.05 10.38 -10.13
C THR A 160 3.87 10.79 -8.67
N GLY A 161 3.31 11.99 -8.49
CA GLY A 161 3.01 12.57 -7.19
C GLY A 161 1.51 12.65 -6.95
N ARG A 162 1.12 12.42 -5.70
CA ARG A 162 -0.23 12.67 -5.18
C ARG A 162 -0.14 13.32 -3.80
N VAL A 163 -1.01 14.26 -3.52
CA VAL A 163 -1.17 14.84 -2.18
C VAL A 163 -2.52 14.40 -1.63
N VAL A 164 -2.52 13.83 -0.43
CA VAL A 164 -3.73 13.41 0.28
C VAL A 164 -3.87 14.21 1.56
N ILE A 165 -4.99 14.90 1.71
CA ILE A 165 -5.35 15.63 2.92
C ILE A 165 -5.95 14.64 3.91
N LYS A 166 -5.42 14.58 5.13
CA LYS A 166 -5.87 13.66 6.19
C LYS A 166 -6.69 14.38 7.25
N SER A 167 -6.34 15.61 7.55
CA SER A 167 -7.12 16.47 8.45
C SER A 167 -6.73 17.93 8.22
N TYR A 168 -7.63 18.81 8.59
CA TYR A 168 -7.41 20.25 8.57
C TYR A 168 -8.25 20.90 9.67
N GLY A 169 -7.94 22.14 10.02
CA GLY A 169 -8.68 22.88 11.02
C GLY A 169 -8.09 24.26 11.26
N ILE A 170 -8.62 24.98 12.24
CA ILE A 170 -8.12 26.29 12.64
C ILE A 170 -7.46 26.15 14.01
N ARG A 171 -6.27 26.73 14.17
CA ARG A 171 -5.57 26.81 15.45
C ARG A 171 -4.87 28.15 15.56
N LYS A 172 -5.17 28.93 16.62
CA LYS A 172 -4.63 30.28 16.82
C LYS A 172 -4.79 31.14 15.55
N ASP A 173 -6.02 31.19 15.04
CA ASP A 173 -6.44 31.92 13.83
C ASP A 173 -5.75 31.53 12.51
N ASN A 174 -4.95 30.46 12.53
CA ASN A 174 -4.29 29.94 11.35
C ASN A 174 -4.93 28.63 10.93
N LEU A 175 -5.30 28.56 9.64
CA LEU A 175 -5.67 27.32 8.99
C LEU A 175 -4.44 26.40 8.97
N TRP A 176 -4.62 25.14 9.36
CA TRP A 176 -3.61 24.11 9.25
C TRP A 176 -4.15 22.93 8.46
N VAL A 177 -3.25 22.24 7.76
CA VAL A 177 -3.51 21.03 7.00
C VAL A 177 -2.46 20.00 7.37
N ARG A 178 -2.91 18.80 7.69
CA ARG A 178 -2.08 17.60 7.85
C ARG A 178 -2.41 16.64 6.71
N GLY A 179 -1.36 16.15 6.05
CA GLY A 179 -1.54 15.28 4.91
C GLY A 179 -0.38 14.32 4.69
N GLU A 180 -0.43 13.67 3.54
CA GLU A 180 0.58 12.76 3.04
C GLU A 180 0.88 13.08 1.58
N ILE A 181 2.16 13.13 1.23
CA ILE A 181 2.62 13.15 -0.15
C ILE A 181 2.99 11.72 -0.53
N HIS A 182 2.37 11.26 -1.61
CA HIS A 182 2.57 9.94 -2.19
C HIS A 182 3.47 10.11 -3.41
N ILE A 183 4.56 9.35 -3.46
CA ILE A 183 5.49 9.27 -4.60
C ILE A 183 5.46 7.84 -5.13
N THR A 184 4.97 7.65 -6.34
CA THR A 184 4.87 6.33 -6.96
C THR A 184 5.97 6.13 -7.99
N ILE A 185 6.75 5.05 -7.82
CA ILE A 185 7.88 4.65 -8.68
C ILE A 185 7.69 3.21 -9.16
N SER A 186 8.49 2.78 -10.15
CA SER A 186 8.50 1.37 -10.56
C SER A 186 9.02 0.48 -9.43
N THR A 187 8.43 -0.70 -9.29
CA THR A 187 8.89 -1.69 -8.31
C THR A 187 10.31 -2.16 -8.61
N ASP A 188 10.68 -2.26 -9.89
CA ASP A 188 12.04 -2.64 -10.29
C ASP A 188 13.10 -1.64 -9.80
N PHE A 189 12.82 -0.33 -9.89
CA PHE A 189 13.72 0.69 -9.36
C PHE A 189 13.85 0.59 -7.83
N TYR A 190 12.73 0.35 -7.16
CA TYR A 190 12.72 0.14 -5.71
C TYR A 190 13.60 -1.05 -5.32
N TYR A 191 13.43 -2.21 -5.96
CA TYR A 191 14.24 -3.40 -5.67
C TYR A 191 15.70 -3.19 -6.02
N LYS A 192 16.03 -2.59 -7.17
CA LYS A 192 17.40 -2.27 -7.57
C LYS A 192 18.19 -1.55 -6.46
N HIS A 193 17.56 -0.59 -5.78
CA HIS A 193 18.24 0.30 -4.82
C HIS A 193 18.00 -0.03 -3.35
N MET A 194 16.98 -0.81 -3.03
CA MET A 194 16.64 -1.19 -1.64
C MET A 194 17.04 -2.62 -1.29
N THR A 195 17.55 -3.40 -2.24
CA THR A 195 18.04 -4.76 -1.99
C THR A 195 19.18 -4.73 -0.97
N ARG A 196 19.05 -5.55 0.06
CA ARG A 196 20.02 -5.71 1.15
C ARG A 196 20.93 -6.91 0.92
N TYR A 197 20.34 -8.01 0.44
CA TYR A 197 21.05 -9.24 0.11
C TYR A 197 20.64 -9.69 -1.28
N ARG A 198 21.62 -9.98 -2.14
CA ARG A 198 21.36 -10.29 -3.56
C ARG A 198 20.74 -11.67 -3.75
N GLU A 199 21.25 -12.68 -3.05
CA GLU A 199 20.77 -14.06 -3.14
C GLU A 199 20.89 -14.76 -1.78
N SER A 200 19.90 -15.61 -1.49
CA SER A 200 20.00 -16.65 -0.47
C SER A 200 20.62 -17.90 -1.09
N LYS A 201 21.76 -18.36 -0.54
CA LYS A 201 22.47 -19.57 -1.00
C LYS A 201 21.89 -20.87 -0.41
N GLY A 202 20.87 -20.75 0.44
CA GLY A 202 20.27 -21.87 1.13
C GLY A 202 19.24 -22.64 0.32
N GLY A 203 18.75 -23.74 0.89
CA GLY A 203 17.63 -24.54 0.36
C GLY A 203 16.42 -24.59 1.29
N LEU A 204 16.49 -23.97 2.48
CA LEU A 204 15.41 -24.09 3.46
C LEU A 204 14.18 -23.30 3.04
N ILE A 205 13.04 -23.74 3.53
CA ILE A 205 11.73 -23.16 3.25
C ILE A 205 11.17 -22.63 4.55
N GLY A 206 10.58 -21.45 4.53
CA GLY A 206 9.87 -20.92 5.69
C GLY A 206 8.40 -20.68 5.43
N GLY A 207 7.59 -20.80 6.47
CA GLY A 207 6.17 -20.43 6.48
C GLY A 207 5.93 -19.37 7.55
N ILE A 208 5.04 -18.42 7.24
CA ILE A 208 4.74 -17.29 8.14
C ILE A 208 3.26 -17.25 8.48
N ASP A 209 2.95 -17.34 9.78
CA ASP A 209 1.62 -17.03 10.32
C ASP A 209 1.57 -15.58 10.82
N VAL A 210 0.61 -14.80 10.31
CA VAL A 210 0.47 -13.37 10.58
C VAL A 210 -0.67 -13.10 11.56
N ASN A 211 -0.34 -12.52 12.71
CA ASN A 211 -1.30 -12.16 13.75
C ASN A 211 -1.25 -10.66 14.05
N VAL A 212 -2.23 -10.20 14.83
CA VAL A 212 -2.41 -8.76 15.12
C VAL A 212 -1.23 -8.19 15.91
N ASP A 213 -0.59 -9.01 16.75
CA ASP A 213 0.44 -8.63 17.71
C ASP A 213 1.80 -9.31 17.47
N ARG A 214 1.90 -10.24 16.51
CA ARG A 214 3.10 -11.03 16.27
C ARG A 214 3.19 -11.61 14.85
N LEU A 215 4.40 -12.00 14.46
CA LEU A 215 4.69 -12.84 13.30
C LEU A 215 5.35 -14.13 13.78
N ASN A 216 4.87 -15.28 13.32
CA ASN A 216 5.45 -16.58 13.65
C ASN A 216 6.10 -17.15 12.40
N LEU A 217 7.37 -17.49 12.48
CA LEU A 217 8.15 -18.09 11.41
C LEU A 217 8.49 -19.53 11.78
N ALA A 218 8.18 -20.47 10.90
CA ALA A 218 8.69 -21.84 10.96
C ALA A 218 9.60 -22.09 9.75
N ILE A 219 10.74 -22.74 9.96
CA ILE A 219 11.73 -23.06 8.94
C ILE A 219 11.86 -24.58 8.84
N ILE A 220 11.71 -25.10 7.63
CA ILE A 220 11.76 -26.53 7.32
C ILE A 220 12.82 -26.82 6.27
N ASP A 221 13.28 -28.06 6.23
CA ASP A 221 14.08 -28.58 5.11
C ASP A 221 13.21 -29.11 3.96
N GLU A 222 13.86 -29.60 2.91
CA GLU A 222 13.23 -30.17 1.72
C GLU A 222 12.44 -31.47 2.00
N LYS A 223 12.67 -32.11 3.15
CA LYS A 223 11.92 -33.29 3.60
C LYS A 223 10.74 -32.93 4.49
N GLY A 224 10.55 -31.64 4.78
CA GLY A 224 9.51 -31.14 5.68
C GLY A 224 9.85 -31.19 7.16
N ASN A 225 11.09 -31.53 7.55
CA ASN A 225 11.46 -31.52 8.96
C ASN A 225 11.63 -30.09 9.45
N LEU A 226 11.09 -29.80 10.63
CA LEU A 226 11.32 -28.53 11.30
C LEU A 226 12.80 -28.37 11.66
N ARG A 227 13.41 -27.29 11.20
CA ARG A 227 14.82 -26.94 11.48
C ARG A 227 14.94 -25.85 12.51
N ASP A 228 14.03 -24.89 12.48
CA ASP A 228 13.99 -23.81 13.46
C ASP A 228 12.62 -23.11 13.45
N CYS A 229 12.29 -22.38 14.51
CA CYS A 229 11.11 -21.54 14.57
C CYS A 229 11.32 -20.32 15.48
N LYS A 230 10.65 -19.21 15.16
CA LYS A 230 10.77 -17.98 15.96
C LYS A 230 9.52 -17.12 15.89
N THR A 231 9.17 -16.55 17.04
CA THR A 231 8.09 -15.56 17.16
C THR A 231 8.66 -14.15 17.29
N PHE A 232 8.14 -13.22 16.48
CA PHE A 232 8.50 -11.81 16.47
C PHE A 232 7.33 -10.98 16.98
N TRP A 233 7.41 -10.55 18.24
CA TRP A 233 6.37 -9.78 18.92
C TRP A 233 6.43 -8.28 18.57
N PHE A 234 5.26 -7.65 18.45
CA PHE A 234 5.04 -6.21 18.37
C PHE A 234 3.75 -5.82 19.11
N SER A 235 3.54 -6.37 20.30
CA SER A 235 2.34 -6.13 21.12
C SER A 235 2.11 -4.64 21.40
N GLU A 236 3.18 -3.85 21.48
CA GLU A 236 3.15 -2.39 21.63
C GLU A 236 2.44 -1.68 20.46
N ALA A 237 2.50 -2.25 19.25
CA ALA A 237 1.83 -1.69 18.08
C ALA A 237 0.30 -1.84 18.13
N VAL A 238 -0.21 -2.70 19.04
CA VAL A 238 -1.63 -3.02 19.23
C VAL A 238 -2.23 -2.32 20.44
N ALA A 239 -1.41 -1.59 21.23
CA ALA A 239 -1.86 -0.89 22.42
C ALA A 239 -2.97 0.14 22.11
N ARG A 240 -3.93 0.30 23.04
CA ARG A 240 -5.00 1.30 22.90
C ARG A 240 -4.40 2.71 22.80
N GLY A 241 -4.87 3.50 21.84
CA GLY A 241 -4.38 4.86 21.59
C GLY A 241 -3.10 4.95 20.74
N PHE A 242 -2.52 3.82 20.34
CA PHE A 242 -1.32 3.83 19.50
C PHE A 242 -1.62 4.34 18.10
N SER A 243 -0.77 5.24 17.58
CA SER A 243 -0.99 5.80 16.26
C SER A 243 -0.80 4.72 15.19
N LYS A 244 -1.74 4.61 14.23
CA LYS A 244 -1.65 3.64 13.11
C LYS A 244 -0.33 3.72 12.35
N ARG A 245 0.25 4.91 12.24
CA ARG A 245 1.54 5.13 11.58
C ARG A 245 2.69 4.57 12.40
N SER A 246 2.72 4.86 13.70
CA SER A 246 3.72 4.30 14.61
C SER A 246 3.65 2.78 14.60
N ALA A 247 2.45 2.20 14.67
CA ALA A 247 2.23 0.76 14.56
C ALA A 247 2.84 0.20 13.28
N ARG A 248 2.55 0.81 12.12
CA ARG A 248 3.08 0.39 10.82
C ARG A 248 4.61 0.45 10.76
N SER A 249 5.24 1.44 11.41
CA SER A 249 6.69 1.54 11.49
C SER A 249 7.31 0.41 12.33
N ILE A 250 6.71 0.10 13.48
CA ILE A 250 7.16 -0.99 14.37
C ILE A 250 7.01 -2.34 13.67
N ILE A 251 5.84 -2.62 13.11
CA ILE A 251 5.59 -3.84 12.33
C ILE A 251 6.58 -3.93 11.17
N GLY A 252 6.80 -2.82 10.46
CA GLY A 252 7.76 -2.75 9.37
C GLY A 252 9.21 -3.08 9.79
N ALA A 253 9.62 -2.66 11.00
CA ALA A 253 10.91 -3.01 11.58
C ALA A 253 10.97 -4.49 11.98
N LYS A 254 9.91 -5.03 12.58
CA LYS A 254 9.82 -6.45 12.93
C LYS A 254 9.80 -7.38 11.72
N ILE A 255 9.20 -6.96 10.61
CA ILE A 255 9.32 -7.68 9.33
C ILE A 255 10.78 -7.70 8.87
N HIS A 256 11.52 -6.59 8.97
CA HIS A 256 12.94 -6.57 8.62
C HIS A 256 13.78 -7.49 9.52
N GLU A 257 13.46 -7.55 10.82
CA GLU A 257 14.09 -8.47 11.78
C GLU A 257 13.83 -9.93 11.39
N MET A 258 12.58 -10.29 11.11
CA MET A 258 12.17 -11.63 10.69
C MET A 258 12.81 -12.04 9.36
N LEU A 259 12.81 -11.16 8.34
CA LEU A 259 13.42 -11.46 7.04
C LEU A 259 14.95 -11.60 7.15
N SER A 260 15.59 -10.78 8.00
CA SER A 260 17.02 -10.93 8.30
C SER A 260 17.28 -12.28 8.98
N TYR A 261 16.43 -12.68 9.93
CA TYR A 261 16.54 -13.98 10.59
C TYR A 261 16.43 -15.14 9.60
N ALA A 262 15.39 -15.13 8.77
CA ALA A 262 15.18 -16.13 7.72
C ALA A 262 16.38 -16.22 6.76
N TYR A 263 16.92 -15.08 6.33
CA TYR A 263 18.09 -15.03 5.45
C TYR A 263 19.31 -15.73 6.06
N HIS A 264 19.65 -15.41 7.32
CA HIS A 264 20.81 -16.02 7.99
C HIS A 264 20.60 -17.50 8.33
N HIS A 265 19.35 -17.96 8.36
CA HIS A 265 19.01 -19.39 8.46
C HIS A 265 18.92 -20.07 7.09
N ASN A 266 19.46 -19.47 6.03
CA ASN A 266 19.51 -20.09 4.70
C ASN A 266 18.11 -20.42 4.13
N VAL A 267 17.10 -19.60 4.46
CA VAL A 267 15.79 -19.70 3.84
C VAL A 267 15.86 -19.15 2.41
N LYS A 268 15.44 -19.94 1.43
CA LYS A 268 15.36 -19.55 0.02
C LYS A 268 13.97 -19.12 -0.39
N LYS A 269 12.94 -19.80 0.13
CA LYS A 269 11.53 -19.56 -0.20
C LYS A 269 10.72 -19.34 1.07
N LEU A 270 9.90 -18.29 1.09
CA LEU A 270 8.94 -17.99 2.15
C LEU A 270 7.51 -18.11 1.61
N PHE A 271 6.65 -18.76 2.39
CA PHE A 271 5.25 -18.94 2.09
C PHE A 271 4.36 -18.20 3.08
N LEU A 272 3.33 -17.54 2.57
CA LEU A 272 2.30 -16.85 3.34
C LEU A 272 0.91 -17.27 2.86
N GLU A 273 -0.09 -17.15 3.73
CA GLU A 273 -1.48 -17.34 3.31
C GLU A 273 -1.91 -16.31 2.26
N SER A 274 -2.66 -16.74 1.25
CA SER A 274 -3.13 -15.87 0.17
C SER A 274 -4.13 -14.80 0.67
N PRO A 275 -3.84 -13.50 0.47
CA PRO A 275 -4.77 -12.41 0.77
C PRO A 275 -6.06 -12.47 -0.04
N GLU A 276 -6.06 -13.07 -1.24
CA GLU A 276 -7.26 -13.20 -2.07
C GLU A 276 -8.27 -14.17 -1.46
N VAL A 277 -7.79 -15.26 -0.86
CA VAL A 277 -8.65 -16.20 -0.13
C VAL A 277 -9.18 -15.52 1.14
N LEU A 278 -8.34 -14.75 1.85
CA LEU A 278 -8.79 -13.91 2.97
C LEU A 278 -9.81 -12.83 2.53
N GLY A 279 -9.66 -12.27 1.33
CA GLY A 279 -10.58 -11.30 0.72
C GLY A 279 -11.91 -11.89 0.26
N LYS A 280 -11.91 -13.13 -0.27
CA LYS A 280 -13.13 -13.89 -0.59
C LYS A 280 -13.86 -14.33 0.67
N LEU A 281 -13.14 -14.81 1.69
CA LEU A 281 -13.69 -15.11 3.02
C LEU A 281 -14.33 -13.88 3.66
N LYS A 282 -13.71 -12.70 3.53
CA LYS A 282 -14.29 -11.40 3.92
C LYS A 282 -15.64 -11.16 3.24
N LEU A 283 -15.77 -11.43 1.94
CA LEU A 283 -17.03 -11.24 1.20
C LEU A 283 -18.11 -12.25 1.63
N LEU A 284 -17.72 -13.51 1.86
CA LEU A 284 -18.59 -14.59 2.31
C LEU A 284 -19.07 -14.40 3.75
N TRP A 285 -18.22 -13.92 4.67
CA TRP A 285 -18.61 -13.63 6.05
C TRP A 285 -19.58 -12.46 6.15
N VAL A 286 -19.43 -11.44 5.29
CA VAL A 286 -20.42 -10.36 5.15
C VAL A 286 -21.76 -10.92 4.63
N ARG A 287 -21.73 -11.91 3.73
CA ARG A 287 -22.94 -12.51 3.14
C ARG A 287 -23.66 -13.50 4.06
N ASN A 288 -22.92 -14.25 4.90
CA ASN A 288 -23.46 -15.36 5.69
C ASN A 288 -23.88 -14.98 7.12
N GLY A 289 -23.68 -13.73 7.55
CA GLY A 289 -24.22 -13.24 8.83
C GLY A 289 -23.64 -13.89 10.09
N ASP A 290 -22.51 -14.60 10.00
CA ASP A 290 -21.85 -15.25 11.15
C ASP A 290 -21.18 -14.20 12.05
N ARG A 291 -22.01 -13.65 12.95
CA ARG A 291 -21.73 -12.46 13.77
C ARG A 291 -21.10 -12.84 15.10
N LYS A 292 -19.76 -12.85 15.13
CA LYS A 292 -19.00 -12.49 16.34
C LYS A 292 -18.23 -11.19 16.06
N HIS A 293 -18.78 -10.06 16.52
CA HIS A 293 -18.27 -8.68 16.40
C HIS A 293 -17.73 -8.26 15.01
N GLU A 294 -18.66 -7.82 14.14
CA GLU A 294 -18.47 -7.33 12.77
C GLU A 294 -17.26 -6.39 12.58
N ASN A 295 -17.07 -5.44 13.48
CA ASN A 295 -15.98 -4.46 13.41
C ASN A 295 -14.59 -5.03 13.75
N TYR A 296 -14.51 -6.08 14.57
CA TYR A 296 -13.24 -6.62 15.05
C TYR A 296 -12.61 -7.57 14.04
N ASN A 297 -13.41 -8.49 13.49
CA ASN A 297 -12.94 -9.42 12.47
C ASN A 297 -12.58 -8.70 11.17
N TYR A 298 -13.33 -7.65 10.79
CA TYR A 298 -12.97 -6.79 9.67
C TYR A 298 -11.61 -6.11 9.87
N LYS A 299 -11.37 -5.50 11.05
CA LYS A 299 -10.09 -4.86 11.37
C LYS A 299 -8.94 -5.85 11.35
N LYS A 300 -9.14 -7.07 11.88
CA LYS A 300 -8.13 -8.14 11.85
C LYS A 300 -7.79 -8.57 10.43
N ALA A 301 -8.78 -8.80 9.59
CA ALA A 301 -8.57 -9.20 8.20
C ALA A 301 -7.82 -8.11 7.43
N VAL A 302 -8.25 -6.85 7.53
CA VAL A 302 -7.59 -5.70 6.88
C VAL A 302 -6.14 -5.55 7.38
N PHE A 303 -5.91 -5.73 8.68
CA PHE A 303 -4.58 -5.72 9.25
C PHE A 303 -3.70 -6.83 8.66
N ARG A 304 -4.17 -8.08 8.71
CA ARG A 304 -3.42 -9.25 8.22
C ARG A 304 -3.06 -9.09 6.75
N SER A 305 -4.02 -8.75 5.89
CA SER A 305 -3.75 -8.52 4.46
C SER A 305 -2.69 -7.43 4.25
N SER A 306 -2.79 -6.30 4.96
CA SER A 306 -1.79 -5.23 4.82
C SER A 306 -0.39 -5.64 5.32
N VAL A 307 -0.28 -6.53 6.30
CA VAL A 307 1.01 -7.02 6.81
C VAL A 307 1.59 -8.06 5.86
N ILE A 308 0.77 -8.98 5.35
CA ILE A 308 1.17 -9.97 4.33
C ILE A 308 1.71 -9.27 3.08
N GLU A 309 1.00 -8.25 2.56
CA GLU A 309 1.46 -7.44 1.43
C GLU A 309 2.80 -6.76 1.70
N MET A 310 3.00 -6.26 2.93
CA MET A 310 4.27 -5.64 3.33
C MET A 310 5.40 -6.66 3.40
N ILE A 311 5.14 -7.88 3.87
CA ILE A 311 6.13 -8.97 3.87
C ILE A 311 6.48 -9.30 2.43
N MET A 312 5.50 -9.59 1.57
CA MET A 312 5.71 -9.92 0.16
C MET A 312 6.53 -8.86 -0.59
N LEU A 313 6.26 -7.57 -0.33
CA LEU A 313 7.01 -6.46 -0.92
C LEU A 313 8.46 -6.39 -0.40
N LYS A 314 8.73 -6.80 0.83
CA LYS A 314 10.05 -6.67 1.46
C LYS A 314 10.91 -7.92 1.35
N THR A 315 10.31 -9.10 1.19
CA THR A 315 11.03 -10.38 1.12
C THR A 315 12.08 -10.42 0.00
N PRO A 316 11.80 -9.94 -1.24
CA PRO A 316 12.82 -9.90 -2.29
C PRO A 316 14.04 -9.04 -1.96
N LEU A 317 13.91 -8.06 -1.05
CA LEU A 317 15.05 -7.24 -0.61
C LEU A 317 16.11 -8.08 0.13
N TYR A 318 15.76 -9.28 0.57
CA TYR A 318 16.64 -10.21 1.27
C TYR A 318 17.11 -11.36 0.37
N GLY A 319 16.87 -11.30 -0.95
CA GLY A 319 17.23 -12.38 -1.87
C GLY A 319 16.44 -13.67 -1.60
N ILE A 320 15.27 -13.55 -0.97
CA ILE A 320 14.35 -14.64 -0.67
C ILE A 320 13.16 -14.53 -1.63
N GLU A 321 12.71 -15.66 -2.16
CA GLU A 321 11.49 -15.74 -2.95
C GLU A 321 10.26 -15.82 -2.03
N ALA A 322 9.19 -15.09 -2.33
CA ALA A 322 7.96 -15.14 -1.55
C ALA A 322 6.79 -15.63 -2.42
N LYS A 323 6.02 -16.60 -1.91
CA LYS A 323 4.85 -17.17 -2.59
C LYS A 323 3.66 -17.26 -1.65
N TYR A 324 2.46 -17.35 -2.25
CA TYR A 324 1.24 -17.59 -1.50
C TYR A 324 0.86 -19.07 -1.48
N VAL A 325 0.18 -19.49 -0.41
CA VAL A 325 -0.50 -20.79 -0.30
C VAL A 325 -1.97 -20.60 0.04
N ASP A 326 -2.80 -21.59 -0.27
CA ASP A 326 -4.19 -21.61 0.17
C ASP A 326 -4.27 -21.86 1.69
N PRO A 327 -4.96 -20.99 2.47
CA PRO A 327 -5.12 -21.14 3.91
C PRO A 327 -6.00 -22.33 4.34
N LYS A 328 -6.73 -23.01 3.45
CA LYS A 328 -7.72 -24.04 3.84
C LYS A 328 -7.10 -25.22 4.60
N GLY A 329 -7.27 -25.32 5.92
CA GLY A 329 -6.77 -26.42 6.76
C GLY A 329 -5.40 -26.18 7.42
N THR A 330 -4.92 -24.93 7.46
CA THR A 330 -3.73 -24.49 8.23
C THR A 330 -4.03 -24.28 9.72
N THR A 331 -5.30 -24.38 10.13
CA THR A 331 -5.78 -24.19 11.49
C THR A 331 -6.87 -25.23 11.80
N ASN A 332 -6.80 -25.91 12.95
CA ASN A 332 -7.76 -26.93 13.41
C ASN A 332 -7.94 -28.14 12.45
N SER A 333 -6.83 -28.71 11.97
CA SER A 333 -6.80 -29.98 11.21
C SER A 333 -6.05 -31.05 12.01
N GLU A 334 -6.25 -32.33 11.68
CA GLU A 334 -5.47 -33.42 12.32
C GLU A 334 -3.96 -33.20 12.16
N GLU A 335 -3.51 -32.76 10.97
CA GLU A 335 -2.12 -32.39 10.71
C GLU A 335 -1.62 -31.25 11.64
N HIS A 336 -2.48 -30.33 12.05
CA HIS A 336 -2.15 -29.23 12.97
C HIS A 336 -1.94 -29.75 14.39
N ASP A 337 -2.86 -30.58 14.88
CA ASP A 337 -2.77 -31.19 16.21
C ASP A 337 -1.58 -32.16 16.31
N GLU A 338 -1.30 -32.91 15.25
CA GLU A 338 -0.12 -33.78 15.15
C GLU A 338 1.17 -32.97 15.16
N ALA A 339 1.27 -31.89 14.38
CA ALA A 339 2.44 -31.02 14.39
C ALA A 339 2.70 -30.41 15.77
N MET A 340 1.65 -29.99 16.48
CA MET A 340 1.76 -29.52 17.86
C MET A 340 2.28 -30.60 18.81
N LYS A 341 1.78 -31.84 18.70
CA LYS A 341 2.19 -32.96 19.54
C LYS A 341 3.63 -33.43 19.27
N ILE A 342 3.98 -33.59 17.99
CA ILE A 342 5.30 -34.14 17.57
C ILE A 342 6.42 -33.15 17.89
N TYR A 343 6.20 -31.86 17.63
CA TYR A 343 7.25 -30.84 17.74
C TYR A 343 7.11 -29.92 18.96
N GLY A 344 6.08 -30.13 19.80
CA GLY A 344 5.83 -29.29 20.99
C GLY A 344 5.50 -27.83 20.64
N LEU A 345 4.97 -27.57 19.44
CA LEU A 345 4.75 -26.22 18.93
C LEU A 345 3.53 -25.57 19.56
N ASP A 346 3.59 -24.25 19.78
CA ASP A 346 2.37 -23.50 20.03
C ASP A 346 1.51 -23.45 18.76
N ARG A 347 0.21 -23.22 18.94
CA ARG A 347 -0.80 -23.22 17.87
C ARG A 347 -0.42 -22.37 16.65
N HIS A 348 0.30 -21.25 16.85
CA HIS A 348 0.61 -20.31 15.78
C HIS A 348 1.87 -20.70 15.03
N ILE A 349 2.88 -21.22 15.73
CA ILE A 349 4.06 -21.81 15.09
C ILE A 349 3.67 -23.09 14.33
N ALA A 350 2.73 -23.88 14.85
CA ALA A 350 2.16 -25.01 14.12
C ALA A 350 1.46 -24.56 12.81
N SER A 351 0.70 -23.46 12.84
CA SER A 351 0.13 -22.88 11.61
C SER A 351 1.21 -22.41 10.63
N ALA A 352 2.26 -21.75 11.11
CA ALA A 352 3.40 -21.33 10.28
C ALA A 352 4.11 -22.55 9.65
N TYR A 353 4.28 -23.63 10.40
CA TYR A 353 4.85 -24.89 9.91
C TYR A 353 3.99 -25.53 8.81
N LEU A 354 2.66 -25.61 8.99
CA LEU A 354 1.76 -26.12 7.96
C LEU A 354 1.78 -25.27 6.69
N ILE A 355 1.90 -23.94 6.82
CA ILE A 355 2.08 -23.04 5.67
C ILE A 355 3.37 -23.39 4.92
N ALA A 356 4.47 -23.64 5.64
CA ALA A 356 5.75 -24.04 5.05
C ALA A 356 5.63 -25.39 4.32
N LEU A 357 5.05 -26.40 4.97
CA LEU A 357 4.84 -27.74 4.40
C LEU A 357 4.00 -27.71 3.13
N ARG A 358 2.92 -26.93 3.12
CA ARG A 358 2.08 -26.75 1.92
C ARG A 358 2.84 -26.07 0.81
N GLY A 359 3.64 -25.07 1.16
CA GLY A 359 4.54 -24.42 0.23
C GLY A 359 5.51 -25.40 -0.41
N LEU A 360 6.09 -26.31 0.38
CA LEU A 360 6.95 -27.40 -0.08
C LEU A 360 6.22 -28.39 -1.00
N ARG A 361 4.99 -28.81 -0.65
CA ARG A 361 4.20 -29.78 -1.44
C ARG A 361 3.73 -29.22 -2.80
N ASN A 362 3.55 -27.91 -2.92
CA ASN A 362 2.98 -27.24 -4.09
C ASN A 362 4.01 -26.38 -4.86
N GLN A 363 5.31 -26.72 -4.81
CA GLN A 363 6.38 -25.90 -5.39
C GLN A 363 6.42 -25.82 -6.91
#